data_AF-A0A371GEG7-F1
#
_entry.id   AF-A0A371GEG7-F1
#
_cell.length_a   1.000
_cell.length_b   1.000
_cell.length_c   1.000
_cell.angle_alpha   90.00
_cell.angle_beta   90.00
_cell.angle_gamma   90.00
#
_symmetry.space_group_name_H-M   'P 1'
#
loop_
_entity.id
_entity.type
_entity.pdbx_description
1 polymer ?
#
loop_
_entity_poly.entity_id
_entity_poly.type
_entity_poly.pdbx_seq_one_letter_code
_entity_poly.pdbx_strand_id
1 'polypeptide(L)'
;MRYFDQGMNEEEEELLKYLQPHVGAKAISRQFKYVFLKPPTSLRTVIFATLTRPMKDRLLRVIRDSKEAFGWTIHDIKGISSIVCTHRIYMEDNYEPRALPQHRLNPNMKEVVKDEVLKLLDAGIIYPIFDSKWVSPVQCVPNKGGTTMMEND
;
A
#
# COMPACT_ATOMS: atom_id res chain seq x y z
N MET A 1 40.63 9.70 31.37
CA MET A 1 39.71 8.55 31.41
C MET A 1 38.92 8.58 30.12
N ARG A 2 39.34 7.81 29.11
CA ARG A 2 38.69 7.73 27.79
C ARG A 2 37.63 6.64 27.87
N TYR A 3 36.37 6.98 27.58
CA TYR A 3 35.34 6.01 27.23
C TYR A 3 34.57 6.51 26.01
N PHE A 4 34.98 5.95 24.86
CA PHE A 4 34.22 5.60 23.67
C PHE A 4 33.10 6.54 23.21
N ASP A 5 33.53 7.48 22.36
CA ASP A 5 32.76 7.93 21.20
C ASP A 5 32.87 6.83 20.13
N GLN A 6 31.93 5.88 20.14
CA GLN A 6 31.73 4.97 19.02
C GLN A 6 30.67 5.63 18.15
N GLY A 7 31.13 6.38 17.14
CA GLY A 7 30.26 6.83 16.05
C GLY A 7 29.51 5.63 15.48
N MET A 8 28.24 5.86 15.14
CA MET A 8 27.40 4.88 14.47
C MET A 8 28.16 4.24 13.31
N ASN A 9 28.09 2.91 13.20
CA ASN A 9 28.70 2.20 12.08
C ASN A 9 27.81 2.31 10.82
N GLU A 10 28.40 2.06 9.64
CA GLU A 10 27.70 2.15 8.35
C GLU A 10 26.45 1.23 8.31
N GLU A 11 26.47 0.09 9.01
CA GLU A 11 25.32 -0.82 9.14
C GLU A 11 24.17 -0.22 9.98
N GLU A 12 24.47 0.50 11.08
CA GLU A 12 23.49 1.24 11.88
C GLU A 12 22.94 2.45 11.12
N GLU A 13 23.78 3.11 10.32
CA GLU A 13 23.38 4.21 9.44
C GLU A 13 22.51 3.72 8.28
N GLU A 14 22.80 2.55 7.73
CA GLU A 14 21.98 1.84 6.73
C GLU A 14 20.66 1.37 7.33
N LEU A 15 20.67 0.79 8.54
CA LEU A 15 19.46 0.45 9.30
C LEU A 15 18.63 1.70 9.63
N LEU A 16 19.26 2.83 9.94
CA LEU A 16 18.57 4.10 10.14
C LEU A 16 17.96 4.64 8.85
N LYS A 17 18.59 4.40 7.68
CA LYS A 17 18.02 4.66 6.35
C LYS A 17 16.77 3.81 6.07
N TYR A 18 16.76 2.56 6.53
CA TYR A 18 15.59 1.66 6.47
C TYR A 18 14.52 1.99 7.54
N LEU A 19 14.91 2.57 8.68
CA LEU A 19 14.03 3.03 9.76
C LEU A 19 13.49 4.45 9.52
N GLN A 20 14.11 5.23 8.64
CA GLN A 20 13.51 6.47 8.15
C GLN A 20 12.17 6.09 7.51
N PRO A 21 11.07 6.76 7.91
CA PRO A 21 9.78 6.47 7.32
C PRO A 21 9.90 6.71 5.82
N HIS A 22 9.89 5.61 5.04
CA HIS A 22 9.69 5.69 3.60
C HIS A 22 8.54 6.67 3.37
N VAL A 23 8.89 7.74 2.66
CA VAL A 23 8.08 8.87 2.21
C VAL A 23 6.58 8.51 2.22
N GLY A 24 5.78 9.17 3.07
CA GLY A 24 4.31 9.06 3.03
C GLY A 24 3.58 8.62 4.31
N ALA A 25 4.19 8.67 5.51
CA ALA A 25 3.43 8.44 6.74
C ALA A 25 2.56 9.67 7.08
N LYS A 26 1.24 9.56 6.83
CA LYS A 26 0.26 10.59 7.20
C LYS A 26 0.38 10.92 8.69
N ALA A 27 0.35 12.22 9.01
CA ALA A 27 0.27 12.70 10.39
C ALA A 27 -0.99 12.09 11.05
N ILE A 28 -0.78 11.23 12.04
CA ILE A 28 -1.85 10.59 12.80
C ILE A 28 -2.21 11.46 14.01
N SER A 29 -3.50 11.46 14.39
CA SER A 29 -3.97 12.14 15.60
C SER A 29 -3.16 11.70 16.83
N ARG A 30 -2.97 12.60 17.80
CA ARG A 30 -2.25 12.34 19.08
C ARG A 30 -2.77 11.13 19.84
N GLN A 31 -4.00 10.70 19.56
CA GLN A 31 -4.61 9.52 20.18
C GLN A 31 -4.03 8.20 19.67
N PHE A 32 -3.28 8.21 18.57
CA PHE A 32 -2.71 7.02 17.93
C PHE A 32 -1.19 7.11 17.83
N LYS A 33 -0.52 5.96 17.74
CA LYS A 33 0.92 5.87 17.49
C LYS A 33 1.25 4.67 16.60
N TYR A 34 2.31 4.80 15.82
CA TYR A 34 2.87 3.69 15.07
C TYR A 34 3.65 2.75 15.99
N VAL A 35 3.52 1.44 15.74
CA VAL A 35 4.31 0.41 16.40
C VAL A 35 4.78 -0.61 15.37
N PHE A 36 6.06 -0.95 15.45
CA PHE A 36 6.68 -1.97 14.61
C PHE A 36 6.43 -3.36 15.16
N LEU A 37 6.11 -4.30 14.27
CA LEU A 37 5.77 -5.66 14.65
C LEU A 37 7.01 -6.52 14.93
N LYS A 38 8.12 -6.41 14.16
CA LYS A 38 9.38 -7.14 14.46
C LYS A 38 10.57 -6.58 13.65
N PRO A 39 11.82 -6.60 14.15
CA PRO A 39 13.01 -6.47 13.30
C PRO A 39 13.29 -7.77 12.52
N PRO A 40 13.80 -7.72 11.28
CA PRO A 40 14.08 -6.55 10.44
C PRO A 40 12.87 -6.08 9.61
N THR A 41 11.65 -6.57 9.88
CA THR A 41 10.48 -6.25 9.05
C THR A 41 10.00 -4.81 9.24
N SER A 42 9.80 -4.09 8.14
CA SER A 42 9.21 -2.74 8.07
C SER A 42 7.70 -2.69 8.40
N LEU A 43 7.11 -3.81 8.86
CA LEU A 43 5.69 -3.92 9.17
C LEU A 43 5.31 -3.07 10.39
N ARG A 44 4.45 -2.08 10.15
CA ARG A 44 3.94 -1.14 11.15
C ARG A 44 2.44 -1.26 11.29
N THR A 45 1.95 -1.15 12.52
CA THR A 45 0.53 -1.03 12.84
C THR A 45 0.27 0.27 13.62
N VAL A 46 -0.94 0.80 13.54
CA VAL A 46 -1.37 1.98 14.28
C VAL A 46 -2.23 1.52 15.45
N ILE A 47 -1.84 1.88 16.67
CA ILE A 47 -2.57 1.55 17.89
C ILE A 47 -2.89 2.80 18.69
N PHE A 48 -3.83 2.70 19.63
CA PHE A 48 -4.09 3.79 20.58
C PHE A 48 -2.85 4.08 21.44
N ALA A 49 -2.52 5.36 21.56
CA ALA A 49 -1.38 5.85 22.32
C ALA A 49 -1.53 5.55 23.82
N THR A 50 -2.78 5.54 24.31
CA THR A 50 -3.19 5.38 25.72
C THR A 50 -3.27 3.91 26.18
N LEU A 51 -2.98 2.92 25.33
CA LEU A 51 -2.98 1.52 25.75
C LEU A 51 -1.93 1.28 26.85
N THR A 52 -2.38 0.63 27.93
CA THR A 52 -1.48 0.17 29.00
C THR A 52 -0.49 -0.86 28.47
N ARG A 53 0.69 -0.98 29.11
CA ARG A 53 1.72 -1.93 28.67
C ARG A 53 1.17 -3.37 28.51
N PRO A 54 0.43 -3.95 29.48
CA PRO A 54 -0.10 -5.31 29.34
C PRO A 54 -1.10 -5.46 28.19
N MET A 55 -1.94 -4.44 27.94
CA MET A 55 -2.88 -4.48 26.82
C MET A 55 -2.16 -4.38 25.48
N LYS A 56 -1.19 -3.48 25.37
CA LYS A 56 -0.34 -3.34 24.20
C LYS A 56 0.37 -4.65 23.87
N ASP A 57 0.96 -5.31 24.86
CA ASP A 57 1.72 -6.54 24.64
C ASP A 57 0.83 -7.70 24.21
N ARG A 58 -0.38 -7.82 24.78
CA ARG A 58 -1.39 -8.80 24.33
C ARG A 58 -1.84 -8.53 22.90
N LEU A 59 -2.14 -7.28 22.56
CA LEU A 59 -2.56 -6.89 21.22
C LEU A 59 -1.47 -7.20 20.18
N LEU A 60 -0.24 -6.77 20.44
CA LEU A 60 0.88 -7.00 19.53
C LEU A 60 1.19 -8.48 19.37
N ARG A 61 1.03 -9.30 20.42
CA ARG A 61 1.15 -10.75 20.31
C ARG A 61 0.15 -11.32 19.31
N VAL A 62 -1.13 -11.01 19.47
CA VAL A 62 -2.18 -11.48 18.53
C VAL A 62 -1.91 -11.02 17.10
N ILE A 63 -1.53 -9.75 16.89
CA ILE A 63 -1.25 -9.23 15.55
C ILE A 63 -0.04 -9.95 14.92
N ARG A 64 0.99 -10.25 15.70
CA ARG A 64 2.18 -10.98 15.22
C ARG A 64 1.85 -12.42 14.88
N ASP A 65 1.07 -13.09 15.73
CA ASP A 65 0.67 -14.48 15.54
C ASP A 65 -0.26 -14.61 14.33
N SER A 66 -1.10 -13.60 14.08
CA SER A 66 -2.04 -13.53 12.95
C SER A 66 -1.54 -12.69 11.78
N LYS A 67 -0.22 -12.50 11.61
CA LYS A 67 0.34 -11.60 10.58
C LYS A 67 -0.13 -11.94 9.16
N GLU A 68 -0.33 -13.22 8.85
CA GLU A 68 -0.70 -13.69 7.50
C GLU A 68 -2.16 -13.40 7.16
N ALA A 69 -2.98 -13.04 8.14
CA ALA A 69 -4.38 -12.68 7.93
C ALA A 69 -4.56 -11.25 7.36
N PHE A 70 -3.49 -10.46 7.29
CA PHE A 70 -3.53 -9.07 6.85
C PHE A 70 -2.76 -8.87 5.55
N GLY A 71 -3.32 -8.04 4.66
CA GLY A 71 -2.63 -7.57 3.47
C GLY A 71 -1.71 -6.40 3.78
N TRP A 72 -0.47 -6.65 4.21
CA TRP A 72 0.48 -5.58 4.58
C TRP A 72 1.00 -4.82 3.36
N THR A 73 1.19 -5.55 2.27
CA THR A 73 1.58 -5.06 0.96
C THR A 73 0.54 -5.49 -0.06
N ILE A 74 0.60 -4.89 -1.25
CA ILE A 74 -0.28 -5.28 -2.35
C ILE A 74 -0.09 -6.75 -2.77
N HIS A 75 1.12 -7.30 -2.59
CA HIS A 75 1.42 -8.71 -2.88
C HIS A 75 0.79 -9.69 -1.90
N ASP A 76 0.40 -9.22 -0.71
CA ASP A 76 -0.29 -10.06 0.27
C ASP A 76 -1.78 -10.24 -0.09
N ILE A 77 -2.32 -9.43 -1.01
CA ILE A 77 -3.69 -9.55 -1.51
C ILE A 77 -3.75 -10.69 -2.53
N LYS A 78 -3.77 -11.93 -2.02
CA LYS A 78 -3.92 -13.13 -2.85
C LYS A 78 -5.37 -13.27 -3.29
N GLY A 79 -5.60 -13.14 -4.59
CA GLY A 79 -6.90 -13.45 -5.20
C GLY A 79 -7.24 -14.94 -5.13
N ILE A 80 -8.50 -15.27 -5.43
CA ILE A 80 -8.92 -16.65 -5.64
C ILE A 80 -8.42 -17.10 -7.02
N SER A 81 -7.83 -18.28 -7.11
CA SER A 81 -7.39 -18.85 -8.40
C SER A 81 -8.58 -19.00 -9.35
N SER A 82 -8.40 -18.61 -10.61
CA SER A 82 -9.41 -18.78 -11.66
C SER A 82 -9.78 -20.25 -11.91
N ILE A 83 -8.89 -21.19 -11.55
CA ILE A 83 -9.15 -22.64 -11.57
C ILE A 83 -10.23 -23.01 -10.55
N VAL A 84 -10.25 -22.34 -9.39
CA VAL A 84 -11.21 -22.61 -8.31
C VAL A 84 -12.54 -21.93 -8.60
N CYS A 85 -12.52 -20.67 -9.03
CA CYS A 85 -13.73 -19.91 -9.31
C CYS A 85 -13.47 -18.91 -10.42
N THR A 86 -14.32 -18.93 -11.46
CA THR A 86 -14.39 -17.88 -12.47
C THR A 86 -15.77 -17.25 -12.41
N HIS A 87 -15.82 -15.94 -12.18
CA HIS A 87 -17.06 -15.19 -12.25
C HIS A 87 -17.40 -14.90 -13.71
N ARG A 88 -18.65 -15.16 -14.11
CA ARG A 88 -19.19 -14.77 -15.42
C ARG A 88 -20.21 -13.68 -15.23
N ILE A 89 -19.97 -12.53 -15.87
CA ILE A 89 -20.95 -11.44 -15.95
C ILE A 89 -21.85 -11.74 -17.16
N TYR A 90 -23.14 -11.93 -16.91
CA TYR A 90 -24.12 -12.11 -17.98
C TYR A 90 -24.57 -10.75 -18.50
N MET A 91 -24.68 -10.63 -19.81
CA MET A 91 -25.14 -9.43 -20.52
C MET A 91 -26.51 -9.72 -21.14
N GLU A 92 -27.28 -8.67 -21.41
CA GLU A 92 -28.52 -8.77 -22.19
C GLU A 92 -28.22 -9.21 -23.62
N ASP A 93 -29.11 -9.99 -24.23
CA ASP A 93 -28.90 -10.63 -25.55
C ASP A 93 -28.59 -9.64 -26.68
N ASN A 94 -29.08 -8.40 -26.57
CA ASN A 94 -28.91 -7.35 -27.58
C ASN A 94 -27.86 -6.30 -27.20
N TYR A 95 -27.04 -6.55 -26.18
CA TYR A 95 -26.02 -5.59 -25.76
C TYR A 95 -24.75 -5.70 -26.61
N GLU A 96 -24.34 -4.59 -27.22
CA GLU A 96 -23.10 -4.50 -27.98
C GLU A 96 -21.93 -3.91 -27.16
N PRO A 97 -20.72 -4.49 -27.25
CA PRO A 97 -19.52 -3.92 -26.62
C PRO A 97 -19.29 -2.47 -27.04
N ARG A 98 -18.84 -1.63 -26.10
CA ARG A 98 -18.48 -0.25 -26.42
C ARG A 98 -17.06 0.08 -25.95
N ALA A 99 -16.32 0.70 -26.85
CA ALA A 99 -15.03 1.31 -26.57
C ALA A 99 -15.20 2.83 -26.45
N LEU A 100 -15.18 3.32 -25.21
CA LEU A 100 -15.24 4.75 -24.91
C LEU A 100 -13.85 5.39 -25.01
N PRO A 101 -13.74 6.61 -25.54
CA PRO A 101 -12.45 7.30 -25.64
C PRO A 101 -11.91 7.66 -24.25
N GLN A 102 -10.61 7.46 -24.03
CA GLN A 102 -9.95 7.80 -22.78
C GLN A 102 -9.92 9.32 -22.56
N HIS A 103 -10.23 9.76 -21.34
CA HIS A 103 -10.15 11.18 -20.97
C HIS A 103 -8.70 11.69 -20.97
N ARG A 104 -8.51 12.94 -21.37
CA ARG A 104 -7.22 13.62 -21.28
C ARG A 104 -6.89 13.92 -19.81
N LEU A 105 -5.81 13.33 -19.33
CA LEU A 105 -5.21 13.64 -18.02
C LEU A 105 -4.09 14.67 -18.18
N ASN A 106 -3.87 15.50 -17.17
CA ASN A 106 -2.69 16.36 -17.09
C ASN A 106 -1.42 15.49 -16.88
N PRO A 107 -0.20 16.00 -17.19
CA PRO A 107 1.03 15.21 -17.11
C PRO A 107 1.27 14.58 -15.72
N ASN A 108 1.13 15.37 -14.65
CA ASN A 108 1.35 14.89 -13.27
C ASN A 108 0.41 13.73 -12.91
N MET A 109 -0.87 13.84 -13.27
CA MET A 109 -1.84 12.77 -13.01
C MET A 109 -1.59 11.54 -13.87
N LYS A 110 -1.04 11.69 -15.09
CA LYS A 110 -0.66 10.53 -15.90
C LYS A 110 0.45 9.73 -15.24
N GLU A 111 1.44 10.39 -14.66
CA GLU A 111 2.53 9.71 -13.94
C GLU A 111 2.00 8.94 -12.74
N VAL A 112 1.18 9.59 -11.90
CA VAL A 112 0.54 8.94 -10.75
C VAL A 112 -0.30 7.73 -11.17
N VAL A 113 -1.14 7.87 -12.20
CA VAL A 113 -1.95 6.74 -12.70
C VAL A 113 -1.07 5.62 -13.25
N LYS A 114 -0.02 5.95 -13.99
CA LYS A 114 0.91 4.97 -14.54
C LYS A 114 1.57 4.17 -13.42
N ASP A 115 2.05 4.84 -12.37
CA ASP A 115 2.69 4.17 -11.24
C ASP A 115 1.72 3.26 -10.50
N GLU A 116 0.47 3.68 -10.28
CA GLU A 116 -0.55 2.82 -9.68
C GLU A 116 -0.91 1.60 -10.54
N VAL A 117 -1.02 1.79 -11.87
CA VAL A 117 -1.26 0.68 -12.82
C VAL A 117 -0.10 -0.30 -12.80
N LEU A 118 1.15 0.19 -12.80
CA LEU A 118 2.34 -0.67 -12.74
C LEU A 118 2.41 -1.45 -11.43
N LYS A 119 2.09 -0.84 -10.29
CA LYS A 119 2.01 -1.54 -9.00
C LYS A 119 0.98 -2.69 -9.03
N LEU A 120 -0.21 -2.44 -9.60
CA LEU A 120 -1.25 -3.47 -9.73
C LEU A 120 -0.85 -4.60 -10.69
N LEU A 121 -0.13 -4.25 -11.76
CA LEU A 121 0.38 -5.21 -12.74
C LEU A 121 1.48 -6.09 -12.13
N ASP A 122 2.43 -5.50 -11.42
CA ASP A 122 3.51 -6.21 -10.73
C ASP A 122 2.97 -7.14 -9.63
N ALA A 123 1.91 -6.73 -8.94
CA ALA A 123 1.20 -7.57 -7.98
C ALA A 123 0.38 -8.71 -8.62
N GLY A 124 0.22 -8.72 -9.95
CA GLY A 124 -0.59 -9.71 -10.67
C GLY A 124 -2.10 -9.55 -10.46
N ILE A 125 -2.57 -8.40 -9.96
CA ILE A 125 -3.99 -8.12 -9.75
C ILE A 125 -4.69 -7.80 -11.08
N ILE A 126 -3.97 -7.14 -11.99
CA ILE A 126 -4.41 -6.88 -13.36
C ILE A 126 -3.44 -7.52 -14.35
N TYR A 127 -3.89 -7.70 -15.59
CA TYR A 127 -3.08 -8.23 -16.68
C TYR A 127 -3.42 -7.52 -18.00
N PRO A 128 -2.48 -7.46 -18.96
CA PRO A 128 -2.74 -6.84 -20.25
C PRO A 128 -3.72 -7.68 -21.07
N ILE A 129 -4.65 -7.01 -21.74
CA ILE A 129 -5.59 -7.61 -22.70
C ILE A 129 -5.39 -6.90 -24.03
N PHE A 130 -5.26 -7.68 -25.10
CA PHE A 130 -5.14 -7.16 -26.46
C PHE A 130 -6.52 -7.03 -27.11
N ASP A 131 -6.73 -5.96 -27.88
CA ASP A 131 -7.92 -5.71 -28.72
C ASP A 131 -9.29 -5.91 -28.04
N SER A 132 -9.43 -5.48 -26.78
CA SER A 132 -10.75 -5.49 -26.12
C SER A 132 -11.73 -4.55 -26.83
N LYS A 133 -12.89 -5.09 -27.23
CA LYS A 133 -14.03 -4.28 -27.70
C LYS A 133 -14.69 -3.47 -26.57
N TRP A 134 -14.32 -3.76 -25.33
CA TRP A 134 -14.77 -3.08 -24.12
C TRP A 134 -13.68 -2.16 -23.61
N VAL A 135 -13.93 -0.85 -23.65
CA VAL A 135 -13.02 0.14 -23.08
C VAL A 135 -13.86 1.17 -22.33
N SER A 136 -13.57 1.35 -21.05
CA SER A 136 -14.12 2.42 -20.22
C SER A 136 -13.01 3.38 -19.84
N PRO A 137 -13.24 4.71 -19.82
CA PRO A 137 -12.20 5.65 -19.49
C PRO A 137 -11.83 5.55 -18.01
N VAL A 138 -10.54 5.67 -17.71
CA VAL A 138 -10.07 5.79 -16.32
C VAL A 138 -10.42 7.17 -15.77
N GLN A 139 -11.13 7.21 -14.64
CA GLN A 139 -11.44 8.43 -13.91
C GLN A 139 -10.55 8.55 -12.67
N CYS A 140 -9.80 9.65 -12.57
CA CYS A 140 -9.01 9.96 -11.38
C CYS A 140 -9.87 10.71 -10.38
N VAL A 141 -9.97 10.20 -9.15
CA VAL A 141 -10.67 10.86 -8.06
C VAL A 141 -9.68 11.14 -6.94
N PRO A 142 -9.45 12.42 -6.58
CA PRO A 142 -8.66 12.76 -5.41
C PRO A 142 -9.30 12.16 -4.15
N ASN A 143 -8.54 11.38 -3.40
CA ASN A 143 -9.04 10.80 -2.16
C ASN A 143 -9.23 11.91 -1.11
N LYS A 144 -10.47 12.08 -0.59
CA LYS A 144 -10.83 13.08 0.44
C LYS A 144 -10.04 12.94 1.76
N GLY A 145 -9.29 11.85 1.93
CA GLY A 145 -8.35 11.65 3.04
C GLY A 145 -6.97 12.30 2.89
N GLY A 146 -6.66 12.96 1.76
CA GLY A 146 -5.46 13.75 1.53
C GLY A 146 -4.18 12.95 1.23
N THR A 147 -3.62 13.15 0.05
CA THR A 147 -2.17 13.39 -0.13
C THR A 147 -1.99 14.11 -1.47
N THR A 148 -1.75 15.41 -1.44
CA THR A 148 -0.88 16.03 -2.44
C THR A 148 0.53 15.74 -1.94
N MET A 149 1.31 14.97 -2.69
CA MET A 149 2.75 14.85 -2.43
C MET A 149 3.35 16.23 -2.68
N MET A 150 3.69 16.94 -1.61
CA MET A 150 4.57 18.10 -1.67
C MET A 150 5.79 17.74 -0.83
N GLU A 151 6.97 17.81 -1.44
CA GLU A 151 8.22 17.87 -0.72
C GLU A 151 8.18 19.12 0.19
N ASN A 152 8.54 18.96 1.45
CA ASN A 152 8.90 20.10 2.29
C ASN A 152 10.42 20.15 2.32
N ASP A 153 10.95 21.35 2.01
CA ASP A 153 12.35 21.74 2.19
C ASP A 153 12.80 21.65 3.66
#